data_AF-A0A074LF51-F1
#
_entry.id   AF-A0A074LF51-F1
#
_cell.length_a   1.000
_cell.length_b   1.000
_cell.length_c   1.000
_cell.angle_alpha   90.00
_cell.angle_beta   90.00
_cell.angle_gamma   90.00
#
_symmetry.space_group_name_H-M   'P 1'
#
loop_
_entity.id
_entity.type
_entity.pdbx_description
1 polymer ?
#
loop_
_entity_poly.entity_id
_entity_poly.type
_entity_poly.pdbx_seq_one_letter_code
_entity_poly.pdbx_strand_id
1 'polypeptide(L)'
;MLTEAQRKTFSREWLELIDDAEGLGLSVVWRRGFITNGFLYIVSEEQEIIVWPHGGMIKATWLTDTKSEDFDTTSDDEAISTIRRWLNEAECYKEDPAA
;
A
#
# COMPACT_ATOMS: atom_id res chain seq x y z
N MET A 1 6.77 -10.25 1.76
CA MET A 1 5.50 -10.90 2.10
C MET A 1 5.29 -10.88 3.61
N LEU A 2 4.04 -10.65 4.03
CA LEU A 2 3.64 -10.70 5.43
C LEU A 2 3.66 -12.13 5.95
N THR A 3 3.97 -12.30 7.24
CA THR A 3 3.82 -13.60 7.91
C THR A 3 2.35 -13.93 8.14
N GLU A 4 2.01 -15.22 8.31
CA GLU A 4 0.64 -15.65 8.63
C GLU A 4 0.12 -14.98 9.92
N ALA A 5 0.99 -14.80 10.92
CA ALA A 5 0.64 -14.11 12.17
C ALA A 5 0.31 -12.64 11.95
N GLN A 6 1.01 -11.95 11.04
CA GLN A 6 0.71 -10.56 10.68
C GLN A 6 -0.58 -10.46 9.86
N ARG A 7 -0.81 -11.36 8.91
CA ARG A 7 -2.06 -11.40 8.14
C ARG A 7 -3.29 -11.50 9.05
N LYS A 8 -3.22 -12.28 10.14
CA LYS A 8 -4.30 -12.41 11.12
C LYS A 8 -4.68 -11.10 11.85
N THR A 9 -3.88 -10.03 11.76
CA THR A 9 -4.19 -8.74 12.39
C THR A 9 -4.97 -7.80 11.49
N PHE A 10 -5.14 -8.12 10.20
CA PHE A 10 -5.86 -7.28 9.24
C PHE A 10 -7.33 -7.71 9.13
N SER A 11 -8.20 -6.75 8.79
CA SER A 11 -9.56 -7.07 8.38
C SER A 11 -9.55 -7.84 7.05
N ARG A 12 -10.71 -8.39 6.67
CA ARG A 12 -10.84 -9.12 5.41
C ARG A 12 -10.57 -8.22 4.21
N GLU A 13 -11.07 -7.00 4.21
CA GLU A 13 -10.96 -6.04 3.12
C GLU A 13 -9.49 -5.62 2.89
N TRP A 14 -8.75 -5.41 3.99
CA TRP A 14 -7.31 -5.17 3.93
C TRP A 14 -6.54 -6.39 3.42
N LEU A 15 -6.96 -7.61 3.79
CA LEU A 15 -6.34 -8.83 3.27
C LEU A 15 -6.57 -9.00 1.77
N GLU A 16 -7.77 -8.70 1.28
CA GLU A 16 -8.06 -8.71 -0.16
C GLU A 16 -7.18 -7.69 -0.91
N LEU A 17 -6.99 -6.48 -0.36
CA LEU A 17 -6.05 -5.49 -0.93
C LEU A 17 -4.60 -6.01 -0.97
N ILE A 18 -4.17 -6.68 0.10
CA ILE A 18 -2.82 -7.26 0.18
C ILE A 18 -2.65 -8.37 -0.86
N ASP A 19 -3.65 -9.25 -0.98
CA ASP A 19 -3.66 -10.33 -1.98
C ASP A 19 -3.66 -9.77 -3.41
N ASP A 20 -4.43 -8.71 -3.67
CA ASP A 20 -4.44 -8.00 -4.95
C ASP A 20 -3.04 -7.46 -5.28
N ALA A 21 -2.39 -6.76 -4.35
CA ALA A 21 -1.05 -6.21 -4.54
C ALA A 21 0.01 -7.30 -4.77
N GLU A 22 -0.04 -8.40 -4.01
CA GLU A 22 0.86 -9.54 -4.21
C GLU A 22 0.58 -10.23 -5.56
N GLY A 23 -0.67 -10.29 -6.01
CA GLY A 23 -1.07 -10.80 -7.33
C GLY A 23 -0.52 -9.97 -8.51
N LEU A 24 -0.33 -8.67 -8.30
CA LEU A 24 0.34 -7.75 -9.24
C LEU A 24 1.88 -7.84 -9.19
N GLY A 25 2.42 -8.76 -8.38
CA GLY A 25 3.86 -8.99 -8.23
C GLY A 25 4.56 -8.04 -7.26
N LEU A 26 3.81 -7.24 -6.48
CA LEU A 26 4.41 -6.39 -5.45
C LEU A 26 4.75 -7.18 -4.19
N SER A 27 5.81 -6.74 -3.51
CA SER A 27 6.13 -7.23 -2.17
C SER A 27 5.37 -6.44 -1.12
N VAL A 28 4.51 -7.13 -0.36
CA VAL A 28 3.86 -6.54 0.81
C VAL A 28 4.59 -6.96 2.09
N VAL A 29 5.03 -6.01 2.91
CA VAL A 29 5.76 -6.27 4.16
C VAL A 29 5.33 -5.32 5.27
N TRP A 30 5.43 -5.78 6.51
CA TRP A 30 5.30 -4.93 7.68
C TRP A 30 6.68 -4.50 8.14
N ARG A 31 6.90 -3.19 8.25
CA ARG A 31 8.15 -2.62 8.78
C ARG A 31 7.86 -1.96 10.12
N ARG A 32 8.81 -2.07 11.06
CA ARG A 32 8.77 -1.26 12.28
C ARG A 32 9.31 0.13 11.96
N GLY A 33 8.55 1.16 12.28
CA GLY A 33 9.03 2.53 12.24
C GLY A 33 9.80 2.86 13.52
N PHE A 34 10.72 3.82 13.45
CA PHE A 34 11.32 4.40 14.65
C PHE A 34 10.32 5.29 15.42
N ILE A 35 9.35 5.87 14.71
CA ILE A 35 8.37 6.84 15.24
C ILE A 35 6.96 6.23 15.30
N THR A 36 6.64 5.29 14.41
CA THR A 36 5.35 4.61 14.36
C THR A 36 5.47 3.17 14.87
N ASN A 37 4.40 2.63 15.47
CA ASN A 37 4.34 1.21 15.92
C ASN A 37 4.52 0.19 14.77
N GLY A 38 4.62 0.68 13.54
CA GLY A 38 4.90 -0.03 12.31
C GLY A 38 4.09 0.57 11.17
N PHE A 39 4.41 0.12 9.97
CA PHE A 39 3.71 0.51 8.75
C PHE A 39 3.65 -0.66 7.78
N LEU A 40 2.56 -0.71 7.02
CA LEU A 40 2.43 -1.60 5.89
C LEU A 40 3.18 -0.96 4.70
N TYR A 41 3.95 -1.77 4.00
CA TYR A 41 4.78 -1.32 2.91
C TYR A 41 4.58 -2.24 1.72
N ILE A 42 4.02 -1.69 0.64
CA ILE A 42 3.73 -2.36 -0.62
C ILE A 42 4.73 -1.81 -1.63
N VAL A 43 5.64 -2.62 -2.14
CA VAL A 43 6.81 -2.11 -2.87
C VAL A 43 7.19 -3.00 -4.07
N SER A 44 7.66 -2.35 -5.13
CA SER A 44 8.37 -2.94 -6.27
C SER A 44 9.67 -2.17 -6.53
N GLU A 45 10.36 -2.45 -7.64
CA GLU A 45 11.53 -1.65 -8.06
C GLU A 45 11.16 -0.23 -8.51
N GLU A 46 9.90 -0.01 -8.91
CA GLU A 46 9.44 1.22 -9.56
C GLU A 46 8.56 2.10 -8.66
N GLN A 47 7.98 1.50 -7.61
CA GLN A 47 7.06 2.22 -6.74
C GLN A 47 7.01 1.68 -5.33
N GLU A 48 6.54 2.55 -4.44
CA GLU A 48 6.37 2.27 -3.03
C GLU A 48 5.06 2.87 -2.53
N ILE A 49 4.27 2.10 -1.80
CA ILE A 49 3.11 2.58 -1.06
C ILE A 49 3.35 2.28 0.42
N ILE A 50 3.37 3.32 1.23
CA ILE A 50 3.61 3.27 2.67
C ILE A 50 2.30 3.62 3.37
N VAL A 51 1.79 2.75 4.24
CA VAL A 51 0.54 2.97 4.98
C VAL A 51 0.79 2.86 6.48
N TRP A 52 0.42 3.88 7.25
CA TRP A 52 0.64 3.89 8.70
C TRP A 52 -0.47 4.60 9.47
N PRO A 53 -0.74 4.15 10.71
CA PRO A 53 -1.64 4.88 11.60
C PRO A 53 -0.96 6.13 12.16
N HIS A 54 -1.65 7.26 12.19
CA HIS A 54 -1.18 8.51 12.79
C HIS A 54 -2.33 9.28 13.45
N GLY A 55 -2.31 9.39 14.78
CA GLY A 55 -3.27 10.23 15.51
C GLY A 55 -4.74 9.85 15.30
N GLY A 56 -5.05 8.56 15.11
CA GLY A 56 -6.41 8.08 14.81
C GLY A 56 -6.79 8.14 13.32
N MET A 57 -5.89 8.62 12.46
CA MET A 57 -6.02 8.57 11.01
C MET A 57 -5.16 7.45 10.43
N ILE A 58 -5.49 7.05 9.21
CA ILE A 58 -4.68 6.26 8.31
C ILE A 58 -4.03 7.25 7.35
N LYS A 59 -2.71 7.24 7.33
CA LYS A 59 -1.92 7.97 6.34
C LYS A 59 -1.39 6.97 5.34
N ALA A 60 -1.43 7.33 4.06
CA ALA A 60 -0.82 6.56 3.01
C ALA A 60 -0.03 7.50 2.09
N THR A 61 1.16 7.07 1.69
CA THR A 61 1.99 7.79 0.72
C THR A 61 2.32 6.85 -0.42
N TRP A 62 2.12 7.30 -1.65
CA TRP A 62 2.58 6.65 -2.85
C TRP A 62 3.77 7.40 -3.43
N LEU A 63 4.85 6.66 -3.71
CA LEU A 63 6.08 7.15 -4.30
C LEU A 63 6.33 6.36 -5.59
N THR A 64 6.65 7.06 -6.66
CA THR A 64 7.26 6.50 -7.87
C THR A 64 8.50 7.31 -8.23
N ASP A 65 9.15 6.98 -9.33
CA ASP A 65 10.27 7.74 -9.91
C ASP A 65 9.92 9.21 -10.25
N THR A 66 8.65 9.49 -10.55
CA THR A 66 8.18 10.74 -11.17
C THR A 66 7.15 11.48 -10.32
N LYS A 67 6.55 10.84 -9.32
CA LYS A 67 5.53 11.45 -8.48
C LYS A 67 5.55 10.97 -7.04
N SER A 68 4.97 11.81 -6.18
CA SER A 68 4.66 11.53 -4.79
C SER A 68 3.25 12.01 -4.51
N GLU A 69 2.42 11.16 -3.92
CA GLU A 69 1.06 11.50 -3.52
C GLU A 69 0.82 11.07 -2.07
N ASP A 70 0.31 11.99 -1.25
CA ASP A 70 -0.06 11.73 0.15
C ASP A 70 -1.58 11.71 0.30
N PHE A 71 -2.08 10.83 1.17
CA PHE A 71 -3.49 10.69 1.49
C PHE A 71 -3.69 10.45 2.98
N ASP A 72 -4.64 11.17 3.56
CA ASP A 72 -5.04 11.06 4.97
C ASP A 72 -6.54 10.79 5.05
N THR A 73 -6.94 9.79 5.84
CA THR A 73 -8.35 9.52 6.12
C THR A 73 -8.54 8.90 7.50
N THR A 74 -9.77 8.89 8.02
CA THR A 74 -10.17 8.06 9.16
C THR A 74 -10.96 6.82 8.74
N SER A 75 -11.18 6.60 7.44
CA SER A 75 -12.00 5.53 6.90
C SER A 75 -11.15 4.46 6.23
N ASP A 76 -11.31 3.20 6.66
CA ASP A 76 -10.68 2.06 6.00
C ASP A 76 -11.10 1.95 4.52
N ASP A 77 -12.39 2.18 4.21
CA ASP A 77 -12.90 2.08 2.84
C ASP A 77 -12.26 3.11 1.91
N GLU A 78 -12.07 4.35 2.38
CA GLU A 78 -11.42 5.39 1.59
C GLU A 78 -9.92 5.12 1.42
N ALA A 79 -9.26 4.61 2.45
CA ALA A 79 -7.86 4.22 2.39
C ALA A 79 -7.66 3.10 1.36
N ILE A 80 -8.45 2.03 1.45
CA ILE A 80 -8.39 0.88 0.55
C ILE A 80 -8.70 1.31 -0.89
N SER A 81 -9.75 2.10 -1.10
CA SER A 81 -10.12 2.60 -2.44
C SER A 81 -9.00 3.43 -3.07
N THR A 82 -8.37 4.32 -2.28
CA THR A 82 -7.25 5.14 -2.74
C THR A 82 -6.03 4.29 -3.11
N ILE A 83 -5.67 3.31 -2.26
CA ILE A 83 -4.53 2.43 -2.54
C ILE A 83 -4.82 1.56 -3.78
N ARG A 84 -6.05 1.04 -3.95
CA ARG A 84 -6.43 0.32 -5.17
C ARG A 84 -6.31 1.18 -6.43
N ARG A 85 -6.70 2.45 -6.36
CA ARG A 85 -6.48 3.40 -7.47
C ARG A 85 -4.99 3.50 -7.81
N TRP A 86 -4.12 3.68 -6.81
CA TRP A 86 -2.67 3.75 -7.03
C TRP A 86 -2.10 2.47 -7.62
N LEU A 87 -2.52 1.30 -7.13
CA LEU A 87 -2.13 0.00 -7.68
C LEU A 87 -2.55 -0.15 -9.14
N ASN A 88 -3.80 0.20 -9.49
CA ASN A 88 -4.28 0.14 -10.87
C ASN A 88 -3.52 1.11 -11.78
N GLU A 89 -3.28 2.34 -11.29
CA GLU A 89 -2.54 3.34 -12.04
C GLU A 89 -1.11 2.88 -12.32
N ALA A 90 -0.47 2.21 -11.36
CA ALA A 90 0.85 1.62 -11.52
C ALA A 90 0.90 0.46 -12.51
N GLU A 91 -0.12 -0.41 -12.54
CA GLU A 91 -0.20 -1.46 -13.56
C GLU A 91 -0.33 -0.86 -14.96
N CYS A 92 -1.10 0.22 -15.12
CA CYS A 92 -1.17 0.92 -16.41
C CYS A 92 0.18 1.51 -16.85
N TYR A 93 1.09 1.89 -15.94
CA TYR A 93 2.46 2.27 -16.31
C TYR A 93 3.29 1.09 -16.83
N LYS A 94 3.06 -0.13 -16.32
CA LYS A 94 3.74 -1.35 -16.81
C LYS A 94 3.23 -1.80 -18.18
N GLU A 95 1.96 -1.54 -18.49
CA GLU A 95 1.36 -1.88 -19.78
C GLU A 95 1.81 -0.96 -20.94
N ASP A 96 2.60 0.09 -20.68
CA ASP A 96 3.07 1.02 -21.72
C ASP A 96 4.59 0.97 -21.96
N PRO A 97 5.09 0.00 -22.74
CA PRO A 97 6.44 0.06 -23.29
C PRO A 97 6.52 0.87 -24.61
N ALA A 98 5.41 1.47 -25.09
CA ALA A 98 5.37 2.11 -26.40
C ALA A 98 4.25 3.18 -26.55
N ALA A 99 4.54 4.39 -26.06
CA ALA A 99 3.99 5.64 -26.57
C ALA A 99 5.15 6.55 -27.06
#